data_AF-A0A2Z2KVQ8-F1
#
_entry.id   AF-A0A2Z2KVQ8-F1
#
_cell.length_a   1.000
_cell.length_b   1.000
_cell.length_c   1.000
_cell.angle_alpha   90.00
_cell.angle_beta   90.00
_cell.angle_gamma   90.00
#
_symmetry.space_group_name_H-M   'P 1'
#
loop_
_entity.id
_entity.type
_entity.pdbx_description
1 polymer ?
#
loop_
_entity_poly.entity_id
_entity_poly.type
_entity_poly.pdbx_seq_one_letter_code
_entity_poly.pdbx_strand_id
1 'polypeptide(L)'
;MNTYTEKLQQYIRDSKLSLSQICKLLQSKGLKTEKSYLSKLQNGKLAPASDMMNKALAEVLSVDPVELMAAAYREKIPAEVLERIRGSA
;
A
#
# COMPACT_ATOMS: atom_id res chain seq x y z
N MET A 1 -8.64 13.39 -3.34
CA MET A 1 -8.58 12.23 -2.43
C MET A 1 -7.65 11.24 -3.12
N ASN A 2 -6.50 10.92 -2.52
CA ASN A 2 -5.45 10.18 -3.23
C ASN A 2 -5.79 8.67 -3.31
N THR A 3 -5.57 8.08 -4.48
CA THR A 3 -5.60 6.64 -4.73
C THR A 3 -4.52 5.93 -3.91
N TYR A 4 -4.67 4.62 -3.71
CA TYR A 4 -3.67 3.73 -3.14
C TYR A 4 -2.33 3.87 -3.87
N THR A 5 -2.37 3.93 -5.21
CA THR A 5 -1.18 4.10 -6.05
C THR A 5 -0.47 5.41 -5.76
N GLU A 6 -1.21 6.52 -5.73
CA GLU A 6 -0.64 7.85 -5.44
C GLU A 6 -0.05 7.92 -4.02
N LYS A 7 -0.75 7.37 -3.01
CA LYS A 7 -0.24 7.29 -1.64
C LYS A 7 1.04 6.46 -1.54
N LEU A 8 1.05 5.28 -2.15
CA LEU A 8 2.22 4.41 -2.12
C LEU A 8 3.43 5.06 -2.80
N GLN A 9 3.23 5.69 -3.96
CA GLN A 9 4.30 6.42 -4.63
C GLN A 9 4.81 7.58 -3.78
N GLN A 10 3.91 8.32 -3.13
CA GLN A 10 4.29 9.40 -2.22
C GLN A 10 5.14 8.89 -1.06
N TYR A 11 4.69 7.86 -0.36
CA TYR A 11 5.43 7.27 0.75
C TYR A 11 6.80 6.74 0.34
N ILE A 12 6.91 6.11 -0.83
CA ILE A 12 8.20 5.65 -1.38
C ILE A 12 9.11 6.85 -1.66
N ARG A 13 8.62 7.90 -2.31
CA ARG A 13 9.42 9.12 -2.59
C ARG A 13 9.87 9.84 -1.31
N ASP A 14 9.03 9.86 -0.29
CA ASP A 14 9.29 10.55 0.97
C ASP A 14 10.28 9.77 1.84
N SER A 15 10.20 8.43 1.82
CA SER A 15 11.16 7.55 2.51
C SER A 15 12.60 7.64 2.01
N LYS A 16 12.81 8.18 0.79
CA LYS A 16 14.11 8.19 0.06
C LYS A 16 14.70 6.79 -0.18
N LEU A 17 13.91 5.73 -0.03
CA LEU A 17 14.33 4.36 -0.30
C LEU A 17 14.12 4.00 -1.77
N SER A 18 15.09 3.31 -2.36
CA SER A 18 14.87 2.63 -3.64
C SER A 18 13.99 1.39 -3.46
N LEU A 19 13.28 0.99 -4.53
CA LEU A 19 12.51 -0.26 -4.52
C LEU A 19 13.34 -1.49 -4.12
N SER A 20 14.61 -1.53 -4.50
CA SER A 20 15.51 -2.62 -4.10
C SER A 20 15.80 -2.63 -2.60
N GLN A 21 15.94 -1.45 -1.97
CA GLN A 21 16.09 -1.35 -0.52
C GLN A 21 14.81 -1.76 0.20
N ILE A 22 13.65 -1.34 -0.31
CA ILE A 22 12.34 -1.73 0.24
C ILE A 22 12.18 -3.26 0.18
N CYS A 23 12.51 -3.91 -0.95
CA CYS A 23 12.51 -5.38 -1.04
C CYS A 23 13.38 -6.04 0.04
N LYS A 24 14.59 -5.52 0.29
CA LYS A 24 15.49 -6.07 1.31
C LYS A 24 14.92 -5.91 2.72
N LEU A 25 14.30 -4.78 3.02
CA LEU A 25 13.66 -4.51 4.31
C LEU A 25 12.39 -5.34 4.53
N LEU A 26 11.63 -5.61 3.47
CA LEU A 26 10.50 -6.55 3.53
C LEU A 26 10.98 -7.99 3.74
N GLN A 27 12.09 -8.37 3.09
CA GLN A 27 12.68 -9.70 3.23
C GLN A 27 13.18 -9.95 4.65
N SER A 28 13.78 -8.96 5.33
CA SER A 28 14.19 -9.10 6.74
C SER A 28 13.01 -9.28 7.69
N LYS A 29 11.79 -8.93 7.24
CA LYS A 29 10.52 -9.17 7.94
C LYS A 29 9.83 -10.48 7.55
N GLY A 30 10.51 -11.33 6.78
CA GLY A 30 9.96 -12.61 6.31
C GLY A 30 9.06 -12.50 5.08
N LEU A 31 8.88 -11.30 4.51
CA LEU A 31 8.10 -11.10 3.30
C LEU A 31 9.00 -11.05 2.08
N LYS A 32 9.09 -12.18 1.37
CA LYS A 32 9.79 -12.23 0.09
C LYS A 32 8.96 -11.53 -0.99
N THR A 33 9.56 -10.53 -1.62
CA THR A 33 8.97 -9.84 -2.78
C THR A 33 10.06 -9.42 -3.75
N GLU A 34 9.67 -9.15 -4.99
CA GLU A 34 10.58 -8.72 -6.06
C GLU A 34 10.39 -7.24 -6.38
N LYS A 35 11.46 -6.62 -6.89
CA LYS A 35 11.41 -5.23 -7.37
C LYS A 35 10.34 -5.04 -8.46
N SER A 36 10.15 -6.05 -9.30
CA SER A 36 9.15 -6.09 -10.37
C SER A 36 7.73 -5.95 -9.81
N TYR A 37 7.43 -6.66 -8.71
CA TYR A 37 6.16 -6.60 -7.99
C TYR A 37 5.92 -5.20 -7.42
N LEU A 38 6.88 -4.66 -6.64
CA LEU A 38 6.74 -3.32 -6.06
C LEU A 38 6.58 -2.24 -7.12
N SER A 39 7.31 -2.35 -8.24
CA SER A 39 7.20 -1.43 -9.37
C SER A 39 5.80 -1.49 -10.00
N LYS A 40 5.25 -2.67 -10.24
CA LYS A 40 3.89 -2.81 -10.78
C LYS A 40 2.84 -2.29 -9.80
N LEU A 41 3.02 -2.54 -8.50
CA LEU A 41 2.13 -2.09 -7.44
C LEU A 41 2.10 -0.57 -7.31
N GLN A 42 3.26 0.10 -7.23
CA GLN A 42 3.32 1.56 -7.14
C GLN A 42 2.89 2.27 -8.43
N ASN A 43 2.79 1.56 -9.56
CA ASN A 43 2.37 2.12 -10.83
C ASN A 43 0.92 1.73 -11.18
N GLY A 44 0.16 1.19 -10.24
CA GLY A 44 -1.26 0.83 -10.44
C GLY A 44 -1.50 -0.28 -11.44
N LYS A 45 -0.46 -1.06 -11.80
CA LYS A 45 -0.58 -2.22 -12.70
C LYS A 45 -1.06 -3.49 -11.97
N LEU A 46 -1.16 -3.41 -10.65
CA LEU A 46 -1.70 -4.45 -9.79
C LEU A 46 -2.77 -3.83 -8.90
N ALA A 47 -3.74 -4.64 -8.50
CA ALA A 47 -4.68 -4.26 -7.46
C ALA A 47 -3.92 -3.94 -6.15
N PRO A 48 -4.52 -3.14 -5.25
CA PRO A 48 -3.90 -2.82 -3.96
C PRO A 48 -3.46 -4.08 -3.21
N ALA A 49 -2.34 -4.01 -2.50
CA ALA A 49 -1.75 -5.19 -1.89
C ALA A 49 -2.63 -5.77 -0.77
N SER A 50 -2.26 -6.94 -0.26
CA SER A 50 -2.90 -7.55 0.90
C SER A 50 -2.64 -6.74 2.17
N ASP A 51 -3.46 -6.91 3.20
CA ASP A 51 -3.32 -6.20 4.46
C ASP A 51 -1.97 -6.45 5.13
N MET A 52 -1.49 -7.70 5.07
CA MET A 52 -0.16 -8.07 5.57
C MET A 52 0.95 -7.31 4.82
N MET A 53 0.86 -7.22 3.50
CA MET A 53 1.84 -6.48 2.69
C MET A 53 1.74 -4.97 2.93
N ASN A 54 0.53 -4.42 3.07
CA ASN A 54 0.31 -3.00 3.37
C ASN A 54 0.90 -2.63 4.74
N LYS A 55 0.68 -3.45 5.77
CA LYS A 55 1.26 -3.23 7.10
C LYS A 55 2.78 -3.23 7.06
N ALA A 56 3.38 -4.21 6.36
CA ALA A 56 4.82 -4.29 6.25
C ALA A 56 5.42 -3.15 5.42
N LEU A 57 4.77 -2.75 4.33
CA LEU A 57 5.17 -1.57 3.55
C LEU A 57 5.10 -0.31 4.41
N ALA A 58 4.01 -0.13 5.15
CA ALA A 58 3.85 1.03 6.02
C ALA A 58 4.94 1.10 7.09
N GLU A 59 5.29 -0.03 7.69
CA GLU A 59 6.38 -0.11 8.66
C GLU A 59 7.74 0.21 8.03
N VAL A 60 8.05 -0.39 6.87
CA VAL A 60 9.30 -0.14 6.14
C VAL A 60 9.42 1.32 5.69
N LEU A 61 8.29 1.94 5.32
CA LEU A 61 8.22 3.33 4.87
C LEU A 61 8.02 4.32 6.04
N SER A 62 7.90 3.84 7.28
CA SER A 62 7.62 4.65 8.48
C SER A 62 6.38 5.54 8.35
N VAL A 63 5.29 4.98 7.84
CA VAL A 63 3.99 5.67 7.66
C VAL A 63 2.88 4.92 8.40
N ASP A 64 1.72 5.56 8.56
CA ASP A 64 0.57 4.93 9.18
C ASP A 64 0.02 3.78 8.30
N PRO A 65 -0.02 2.53 8.80
CA PRO A 65 -0.61 1.40 8.07
C PRO A 65 -2.10 1.59 7.80
N VAL A 66 -2.84 2.26 8.68
CA VAL A 66 -4.30 2.45 8.53
C VAL A 66 -4.60 3.29 7.30
N GLU A 67 -3.82 4.34 7.05
CA GLU A 67 -3.97 5.20 5.88
C GLU A 67 -3.75 4.46 4.55
N LEU A 68 -2.75 3.58 4.49
CA LEU A 68 -2.47 2.79 3.29
C LEU A 68 -3.55 1.71 3.07
N MET A 69 -3.98 1.05 4.13
CA MET A 69 -5.06 0.06 4.08
C MET A 69 -6.40 0.69 3.72
N ALA A 70 -6.74 1.86 4.27
CA ALA A 70 -7.96 2.59 3.95
C ALA A 70 -8.02 2.96 2.46
N ALA A 71 -6.89 3.37 1.87
CA ALA A 71 -6.81 3.61 0.43
C ALA A 71 -6.99 2.32 -0.38
N ALA A 72 -6.39 1.20 0.06
CA ALA A 72 -6.57 -0.10 -0.57
C ALA A 72 -8.03 -0.56 -0.54
N TYR A 73 -8.72 -0.39 0.59
CA TYR A 73 -10.13 -0.76 0.74
C TYR A 73 -11.05 0.12 -0.10
N ARG A 74 -10.80 1.44 -0.17
CA ARG A 74 -11.62 2.33 -1.01
C ARG A 74 -11.60 1.94 -2.49
N GLU A 75 -10.49 1.41 -2.99
CA GLU A 75 -10.40 0.94 -4.38
C GLU A 75 -10.97 -0.46 -4.58
N LYS A 76 -10.88 -1.33 -3.58
CA LYS A 76 -11.38 -2.71 -3.65
C LYS A 76 -12.88 -2.83 -3.40
N ILE A 77 -13.43 -1.98 -2.54
CA ILE A 77 -14.81 -2.06 -2.10
C ILE A 77 -15.68 -1.24 -3.06
N PRO A 78 -16.75 -1.84 -3.62
CA PRO A 78 -17.71 -1.11 -4.44
C PRO A 78 -18.31 0.09 -3.70
N ALA A 79 -18.61 1.16 -4.43
CA ALA A 79 -19.12 2.40 -3.84
C ALA A 79 -20.37 2.19 -2.98
N GLU A 80 -21.31 1.34 -3.40
CA GLU A 80 -22.53 1.01 -2.64
C GLU A 80 -22.24 0.43 -1.24
N VAL A 81 -21.19 -0.39 -1.12
CA VAL A 81 -20.79 -1.02 0.14
C VAL A 81 -20.10 0.01 1.03
N LEU A 82 -19.27 0.89 0.46
CA LEU A 82 -18.66 2.00 1.20
C LEU A 82 -19.71 2.97 1.76
N GLU A 83 -20.72 3.32 0.96
CA GLU A 83 -21.82 4.18 1.41
C GLU A 83 -22.59 3.54 2.57
N ARG A 84 -22.82 2.22 2.52
CA ARG A 84 -23.44 1.49 3.64
C ARG A 84 -22.59 1.54 4.92
N ILE A 85 -21.27 1.38 4.79
CA ILE A 85 -20.34 1.45 5.94
C ILE A 85 -20.31 2.85 6.55
N ARG A 86 -20.29 3.90 5.71
CA ARG A 86 -20.29 5.31 6.15
C ARG A 86 -21.60 5.74 6.80
N GLY A 87 -22.73 5.26 6.32
CA GLY A 87 -24.06 5.60 6.83
C GLY A 87 -24.50 4.87 8.10
N SER A 88 -23.60 4.09 8.74
CA SER A 88 -23.89 3.33 9.97
C SER A 88 -23.26 3.96 11.23
N ALA A 89 -22.97 5.26 11.19
CA ALA A 89 -22.38 6.03 12.31
C ALA A 89 -23.39 6.97 12.96
#